data_AF-A0A9P1L3L9-F1
#
_entry.id   AF-A0A9P1L3L9-F1
#
_cell.length_a   1.000
_cell.length_b   1.000
_cell.length_c   1.000
_cell.angle_alpha   90.00
_cell.angle_beta   90.00
_cell.angle_gamma   90.00
#
_symmetry.space_group_name_H-M   'P 1'
#
loop_
_entity.id
_entity.type
_entity.pdbx_description
1 polymer ?
#
loop_
_entity_poly.entity_id
_entity_poly.type
_entity_poly.pdbx_seq_one_letter_code
_entity_poly.pdbx_strand_id
1 'polypeptide(L)'
;MKLDENLSKQYLEKWQEILRLRDWDIKLEFVNTKWRKTGDIKIDRDDKKAILMINVFNPKQTNIEGLIIHELLHLKLWGMDQMIESLIYSVFGEDEKDPRFEFAYNQFMHELESTVEDLAKAYVTTGAEDKEPSWGRIQVEVDKELGF
;
A
#
# COMPACT_ATOMS: atom_id res chain seq x y z
N MET A 1 1.99 -13.63 -15.19
CA MET A 1 0.83 -12.77 -15.52
C MET A 1 1.39 -11.53 -16.20
N LYS A 2 1.05 -11.27 -17.48
CA LYS A 2 1.42 -9.98 -18.09
C LYS A 2 0.51 -8.93 -17.45
N LEU A 3 1.09 -8.01 -16.69
CA LEU A 3 0.35 -6.91 -16.10
C LEU A 3 -0.25 -6.08 -17.23
N ASP A 4 -1.56 -5.84 -17.19
CA ASP A 4 -2.21 -4.93 -18.14
C ASP A 4 -2.15 -3.52 -17.56
N GLU A 5 -1.26 -2.71 -18.12
CA GLU A 5 -1.07 -1.32 -17.71
C GLU A 5 -2.33 -0.47 -17.87
N ASN A 6 -3.14 -0.75 -18.90
CA ASN A 6 -4.39 -0.03 -19.13
C ASN A 6 -5.43 -0.42 -18.09
N LEU A 7 -5.53 -1.70 -17.77
CA LEU A 7 -6.44 -2.17 -16.71
C LEU A 7 -6.05 -1.58 -15.35
N SER A 8 -4.75 -1.49 -15.06
CA SER A 8 -4.25 -0.92 -13.81
C SER A 8 -4.58 0.57 -13.69
N LYS A 9 -4.54 1.32 -14.80
CA LYS A 9 -5.00 2.71 -14.86
C LYS A 9 -6.51 2.84 -14.63
N GLN A 10 -7.32 1.96 -15.22
CA GLN A 10 -8.76 1.95 -15.00
C GLN A 10 -9.12 1.69 -13.54
N TYR A 11 -8.42 0.76 -12.88
CA TYR A 11 -8.57 0.52 -11.45
C TYR A 11 -8.18 1.75 -10.63
N LEU A 12 -7.05 2.39 -10.95
CA LEU A 12 -6.65 3.63 -10.29
C LEU A 12 -7.73 4.71 -10.38
N GLU A 13 -8.24 5.00 -11.59
CA GLU A 13 -9.29 6.01 -11.82
C GLU A 13 -10.56 5.69 -11.02
N LYS A 14 -11.04 4.45 -11.09
CA LYS A 14 -12.22 3.95 -10.35
C LYS A 14 -12.06 4.17 -8.85
N TRP A 15 -10.94 3.72 -8.28
CA TRP A 15 -10.74 3.74 -6.83
C TRP A 15 -10.38 5.13 -6.30
N GLN A 16 -9.70 5.96 -7.10
CA GLN A 16 -9.51 7.37 -6.79
C GLN A 16 -10.87 8.09 -6.64
N GLU A 17 -11.83 7.78 -7.50
CA GLU A 17 -13.19 8.30 -7.40
C GLU A 17 -13.90 7.80 -6.13
N ILE A 18 -13.93 6.48 -5.91
CA ILE A 18 -14.63 5.86 -4.78
C ILE A 18 -14.08 6.35 -3.43
N LEU A 19 -12.76 6.43 -3.28
CA LEU A 19 -12.09 6.87 -2.05
C LEU A 19 -12.09 8.40 -1.88
N ARG A 20 -12.70 9.13 -2.82
CA ARG A 20 -12.80 10.60 -2.85
C ARG A 20 -11.42 11.25 -2.78
N LEU A 21 -10.54 10.85 -3.70
CA LEU A 21 -9.18 11.37 -3.89
C LEU A 21 -9.09 12.19 -5.20
N ARG A 22 -10.21 12.77 -5.66
CA ARG A 22 -10.29 13.53 -6.92
C ARG A 22 -9.51 14.84 -6.90
N ASP A 23 -9.14 15.32 -5.71
CA ASP A 23 -8.30 16.50 -5.50
C ASP A 23 -6.80 16.18 -5.48
N TRP A 24 -6.44 14.92 -5.72
CA TRP A 24 -5.06 14.45 -5.85
C TRP A 24 -4.71 14.16 -7.31
N ASP A 25 -3.53 14.59 -7.73
CA ASP A 25 -2.93 14.17 -9.00
C ASP A 25 -2.10 12.89 -8.78
N ILE A 26 -2.65 11.73 -9.15
CA ILE A 26 -2.03 10.43 -8.90
C ILE A 26 -1.46 9.85 -10.19
N LYS A 27 -0.15 9.60 -10.20
CA LYS A 27 0.57 8.94 -11.30
C LYS A 27 0.82 7.48 -10.97
N LEU A 28 0.63 6.59 -11.93
CA LEU A 28 1.02 5.18 -11.83
C LEU A 28 2.42 4.96 -12.44
N GLU A 29 3.31 4.29 -11.69
CA GLU A 29 4.64 3.89 -12.14
C GLU A 29 4.91 2.41 -11.90
N PHE A 30 5.37 1.70 -12.93
CA PHE A 30 5.76 0.30 -12.84
C PHE A 30 7.25 0.16 -12.56
N VAL A 31 7.58 -0.52 -11.46
CA VAL A 31 8.95 -0.76 -11.05
C VAL A 31 9.48 -2.02 -11.73
N ASN A 32 10.32 -1.81 -12.74
CA ASN A 32 10.92 -2.85 -13.59
C ASN A 32 12.31 -3.31 -13.09
N THR A 33 12.71 -2.90 -11.90
CA THR A 33 14.00 -3.25 -11.28
C THR A 33 13.79 -4.07 -10.02
N LYS A 34 14.84 -4.78 -9.57
CA LYS A 34 14.81 -5.54 -8.32
C LYS A 34 14.35 -4.66 -7.17
N TRP A 35 13.19 -4.98 -6.61
CA TRP A 35 12.59 -4.21 -5.53
C TRP A 35 11.95 -5.12 -4.49
N ARG A 36 12.03 -4.71 -3.22
CA ARG A 36 11.61 -5.56 -2.08
C ARG A 36 10.11 -5.53 -1.83
N LYS A 37 9.47 -4.39 -2.12
CA LYS A 37 8.05 -4.13 -1.88
C LYS A 37 7.19 -4.67 -3.02
N THR A 38 5.91 -4.88 -2.75
CA THR A 38 4.91 -5.22 -3.78
C THR A 38 4.34 -3.95 -4.42
N GLY A 39 4.01 -2.97 -3.58
CA GLY A 39 3.66 -1.61 -3.96
C GLY A 39 4.21 -0.61 -2.96
N ASP A 40 4.12 0.66 -3.30
CA ASP A 40 4.41 1.80 -2.42
C ASP A 40 3.70 3.03 -3.00
N ILE A 41 3.36 4.00 -2.16
CA ILE A 41 2.90 5.31 -2.63
C ILE A 41 3.82 6.40 -2.11
N LYS A 42 4.25 7.29 -3.01
CA LYS A 42 4.98 8.51 -2.66
C LYS A 42 4.01 9.68 -2.68
N ILE A 43 4.06 10.51 -1.65
CA ILE A 43 3.06 11.54 -1.37
C ILE A 43 3.77 12.87 -1.23
N ASP A 44 3.30 13.84 -2.02
CA ASP A 44 3.60 15.27 -1.87
C ASP A 44 2.30 15.95 -1.46
N ARG A 45 2.23 16.33 -0.18
CA ARG A 45 1.02 16.93 0.40
C ARG A 45 0.79 18.34 -0.10
N ASP A 46 1.85 19.12 -0.26
CA ASP A 46 1.75 20.56 -0.54
C ASP A 46 1.14 20.77 -1.93
N ASP A 47 1.55 19.93 -2.88
CA ASP A 47 1.03 19.92 -4.24
C ASP A 47 -0.14 18.94 -4.46
N LYS A 48 -0.53 18.16 -3.44
CA LYS A 48 -1.48 17.04 -3.55
C LYS A 48 -1.17 16.10 -4.72
N LYS A 49 0.09 15.72 -4.85
CA LYS A 49 0.56 14.78 -5.88
C LYS A 49 0.93 13.46 -5.22
N ALA A 50 0.66 12.36 -5.92
CA ALA A 50 1.12 11.06 -5.49
C ALA A 50 1.65 10.22 -6.65
N ILE A 51 2.65 9.39 -6.38
CA ILE A 51 3.14 8.38 -7.31
C ILE A 51 2.86 7.01 -6.70
N LEU A 52 1.90 6.29 -7.30
CA LEU A 52 1.61 4.90 -7.00
C LEU A 52 2.60 4.02 -7.76
N MET A 53 3.42 3.27 -7.02
CA MET A 53 4.46 2.41 -7.54
C MET A 53 4.03 0.95 -7.43
N ILE A 54 4.01 0.21 -8.55
CA ILE A 54 3.67 -1.22 -8.58
C ILE A 54 4.89 -2.04 -9.03
N ASN A 55 5.25 -3.06 -8.26
CA ASN A 55 6.35 -3.95 -8.61
C ASN A 55 5.93 -4.96 -9.67
N VAL A 56 6.53 -4.88 -10.86
CA VAL A 56 6.32 -5.83 -11.96
C VAL A 56 7.55 -6.68 -12.25
N PHE A 57 8.70 -6.36 -11.63
CA PHE A 57 9.93 -7.14 -11.76
C PHE A 57 9.86 -8.49 -11.02
N ASN A 58 9.32 -8.48 -9.80
CA ASN A 58 9.13 -9.67 -8.97
C ASN A 58 7.77 -9.61 -8.26
N PRO A 59 6.66 -9.70 -9.01
CA PRO A 59 5.32 -9.52 -8.46
C PRO A 59 5.02 -10.61 -7.43
N LYS A 60 4.85 -10.21 -6.17
CA LYS A 60 4.49 -11.10 -5.05
C LYS A 60 2.99 -11.10 -4.74
N GLN A 61 2.22 -10.15 -5.27
CA GLN A 61 0.76 -10.19 -5.20
C GLN A 61 0.18 -10.55 -6.57
N THR A 62 -0.92 -11.28 -6.53
CA THR A 62 -1.65 -11.73 -7.73
C THR A 62 -2.85 -10.84 -8.05
N ASN A 63 -3.39 -10.12 -7.06
CA ASN A 63 -4.51 -9.19 -7.23
C ASN A 63 -3.99 -7.74 -7.27
N ILE A 64 -3.95 -7.17 -8.49
CA ILE A 64 -3.48 -5.80 -8.72
C ILE A 64 -4.50 -4.76 -8.30
N GLU A 65 -5.80 -5.03 -8.45
CA GLU A 65 -6.85 -4.11 -8.00
C GLU A 65 -6.79 -3.94 -6.49
N GLY A 66 -6.66 -5.05 -5.75
CA GLY A 66 -6.44 -5.06 -4.30
C GLY A 66 -5.20 -4.29 -3.86
N LEU A 67 -4.08 -4.42 -4.59
CA LEU A 67 -2.88 -3.63 -4.32
C LEU A 67 -3.14 -2.13 -4.48
N ILE A 68 -3.78 -1.72 -5.58
CA ILE A 68 -4.10 -0.31 -5.84
C ILE A 68 -4.99 0.24 -4.73
N ILE A 69 -6.02 -0.49 -4.32
CA ILE A 69 -6.90 -0.09 -3.21
C ILE A 69 -6.09 0.10 -1.92
N HIS A 70 -5.22 -0.86 -1.58
CA HIS A 70 -4.39 -0.80 -0.38
C HIS A 70 -3.52 0.46 -0.35
N GLU A 71 -2.79 0.74 -1.43
CA GLU A 71 -1.90 1.91 -1.49
C GLU A 71 -2.69 3.24 -1.51
N LEU A 72 -3.87 3.28 -2.15
CA LEU A 72 -4.74 4.47 -2.11
C LEU A 72 -5.36 4.70 -0.72
N LEU A 73 -5.56 3.66 0.09
CA LEU A 73 -6.00 3.80 1.48
C LEU A 73 -4.89 4.42 2.35
N HIS A 74 -3.62 4.06 2.12
CA HIS A 74 -2.49 4.79 2.73
C HIS A 74 -2.52 6.28 2.38
N LEU A 75 -2.75 6.63 1.10
CA LEU A 75 -2.93 8.03 0.73
C LEU A 75 -4.14 8.67 1.42
N LYS A 76 -5.24 7.94 1.56
CA LYS A 76 -6.46 8.44 2.20
C LYS A 76 -6.26 8.74 3.69
N LEU A 77 -5.48 7.91 4.37
CA LEU A 77 -5.23 8.00 5.81
C LEU A 77 -3.99 8.83 6.16
N TRP A 78 -3.15 9.15 5.16
CA TRP A 78 -1.87 9.85 5.31
C TRP A 78 -1.89 11.03 6.29
N GLY A 79 -2.93 11.87 6.26
CA GLY A 79 -3.03 13.02 7.17
C GLY A 79 -3.12 12.63 8.66
N MET A 80 -3.77 11.51 8.97
CA MET A 80 -3.79 10.93 10.33
C MET A 80 -2.46 10.29 10.67
N ASP A 81 -1.87 9.57 9.71
CA ASP A 81 -0.62 8.84 9.90
C ASP A 81 0.52 9.79 10.28
N GLN A 82 0.65 10.90 9.54
CA GLN A 82 1.64 11.94 9.81
C GLN A 82 1.40 12.66 11.13
N MET A 83 0.14 12.83 11.53
CA MET A 83 -0.18 13.44 12.81
C MET A 83 0.28 12.55 13.98
N ILE A 84 0.04 11.24 13.88
CA ILE A 84 0.46 10.27 14.90
C ILE A 84 1.99 10.11 14.89
N GLU A 85 2.61 10.01 13.72
CA GLU A 85 4.07 9.95 13.58
C GLU A 85 4.72 11.19 14.21
N SER A 86 4.21 12.39 13.90
CA SER A 86 4.68 13.64 14.51
C SER A 86 4.51 13.66 16.02
N LEU A 87 3.42 13.10 16.56
CA LEU A 87 3.21 12.95 18.00
C LEU A 87 4.27 12.03 18.62
N ILE A 88 4.58 10.90 17.97
CA ILE A 88 5.60 9.95 18.45
C ILE A 88 6.97 10.65 18.52
N TYR A 89 7.40 11.31 17.45
CA TYR A 89 8.66 12.08 17.44
C TYR A 89 8.66 13.21 18.47
N SER A 90 7.51 13.86 18.71
CA SER A 90 7.40 14.93 19.71
C SER A 90 7.51 14.41 21.16
N VAL A 91 7.04 13.20 21.44
CA VAL A 91 6.99 12.62 22.79
C VAL A 91 8.28 11.86 23.13
N PHE A 92 8.83 11.11 22.18
CA PHE A 92 9.97 10.22 22.41
C PHE A 92 11.29 10.78 21.86
N GLY A 93 11.24 11.86 21.06
CA GLY A 93 12.40 12.47 20.43
C GLY A 93 12.78 11.82 19.10
N GLU A 94 13.93 12.22 18.55
CA GLU A 94 14.43 11.76 17.25
C GLU A 94 15.36 10.53 17.36
N ASP A 95 15.65 10.04 18.58
CA ASP A 95 16.46 8.83 18.76
C ASP A 95 15.61 7.58 18.53
N GLU A 96 15.59 7.12 17.28
CA GLU A 96 14.86 5.91 16.87
C GLU A 96 15.38 4.62 17.54
N LYS A 97 16.53 4.66 18.23
CA LYS A 97 17.06 3.53 19.00
C LYS A 97 16.53 3.50 20.44
N ASP A 98 15.78 4.50 20.89
CA ASP A 98 15.10 4.44 22.18
C ASP A 98 14.06 3.30 22.14
N PRO A 99 14.14 2.31 23.05
CA PRO A 99 13.19 1.19 23.08
C PRO A 99 11.71 1.63 23.18
N ARG A 100 11.45 2.81 23.78
CA ARG A 100 10.10 3.38 23.89
C ARG A 100 9.62 3.95 22.57
N PHE A 101 10.51 4.62 21.84
CA PHE A 101 10.25 5.09 20.48
C PHE A 101 9.96 3.90 19.58
N GLU A 102 10.88 2.92 19.57
CA GLU A 102 10.78 1.72 18.73
C GLU A 102 9.46 0.97 19.00
N PHE A 103 9.10 0.78 20.28
CA PHE A 103 7.83 0.18 20.66
C PHE A 103 6.63 0.98 20.11
N ALA A 104 6.57 2.28 20.37
CA ALA A 104 5.43 3.11 19.97
C ALA A 104 5.27 3.17 18.44
N TYR A 105 6.38 3.39 17.73
CA TYR A 105 6.40 3.44 16.27
C TYR A 105 6.00 2.10 15.65
N ASN A 106 6.53 0.97 16.16
CA ASN A 106 6.17 -0.35 15.65
C ASN A 106 4.70 -0.70 15.90
N GLN A 107 4.14 -0.36 17.07
CA GLN A 107 2.72 -0.56 17.34
C GLN A 107 1.85 0.28 16.40
N PHE A 108 2.22 1.56 16.21
CA PHE A 108 1.51 2.43 15.28
C PHE A 108 1.52 1.86 13.85
N MET A 109 2.70 1.50 13.31
CA MET A 109 2.81 0.92 11.98
C MET A 109 2.05 -0.40 11.84
N HIS A 110 2.06 -1.25 12.89
CA HIS A 110 1.32 -2.51 12.88
C HIS A 110 -0.19 -2.27 12.76
N GLU A 111 -0.74 -1.37 13.57
CA GLU A 111 -2.16 -1.04 13.55
C GLU A 111 -2.57 -0.36 12.24
N LEU A 112 -1.73 0.54 11.71
CA LEU A 112 -1.97 1.21 10.44
C LEU A 112 -2.04 0.19 9.29
N GLU A 113 -1.01 -0.65 9.13
CA GLU A 113 -0.96 -1.65 8.07
C GLU A 113 -2.09 -2.68 8.19
N SER A 114 -2.40 -3.14 9.41
CA SER A 114 -3.51 -4.07 9.64
C SER A 114 -4.85 -3.44 9.27
N THR A 115 -5.07 -2.18 9.65
CA THR A 115 -6.31 -1.45 9.34
C THR A 115 -6.46 -1.22 7.84
N VAL A 116 -5.39 -0.77 7.17
CA VAL A 116 -5.39 -0.56 5.72
C VAL A 116 -5.67 -1.87 4.99
N GLU A 117 -5.05 -2.96 5.40
CA GLU A 117 -5.24 -4.28 4.80
C GLU A 117 -6.69 -4.79 4.96
N ASP A 118 -7.29 -4.66 6.14
CA ASP A 118 -8.67 -5.09 6.37
C ASP A 118 -9.68 -4.23 5.61
N LEU A 119 -9.46 -2.92 5.54
CA LEU A 119 -10.24 -2.02 4.70
C LEU A 119 -10.10 -2.37 3.22
N ALA A 120 -8.88 -2.66 2.75
CA ALA A 120 -8.63 -3.05 1.36
C ALA A 120 -9.41 -4.32 1.01
N LYS A 121 -9.37 -5.36 1.85
CA LYS A 121 -10.17 -6.59 1.68
C LYS A 121 -11.67 -6.31 1.64
N ALA A 122 -12.16 -5.41 2.47
CA ALA A 122 -13.58 -5.03 2.48
C ALA A 122 -13.98 -4.34 1.18
N TYR A 123 -13.17 -3.40 0.68
CA TYR A 123 -13.40 -2.74 -0.61
C TYR A 123 -13.27 -3.72 -1.79
N VAL A 124 -12.31 -4.63 -1.77
CA VAL A 124 -12.19 -5.71 -2.76
C VAL A 124 -13.48 -6.53 -2.80
N THR A 125 -13.94 -7.02 -1.66
CA THR A 125 -15.14 -7.86 -1.58
C THR A 125 -16.41 -7.14 -2.07
N THR A 126 -16.52 -5.85 -1.77
CA THR A 126 -17.73 -5.07 -2.05
C THR A 126 -17.76 -4.46 -3.46
N GLY A 127 -16.61 -4.08 -4.03
CA GLY A 127 -16.57 -3.24 -5.22
C GLY A 127 -15.49 -3.55 -6.26
N ALA A 128 -14.56 -4.48 -6.01
CA ALA A 128 -13.56 -4.86 -7.01
C ALA A 128 -14.14 -5.78 -8.10
N GLU A 129 -13.56 -5.69 -9.30
CA GLU A 129 -13.80 -6.65 -10.38
C GLU A 129 -13.12 -7.99 -10.05
N ASP A 130 -11.87 -7.93 -9.56
CA ASP A 130 -11.14 -9.09 -9.06
C ASP A 130 -11.29 -9.22 -7.53
N LYS A 131 -12.16 -10.13 -7.11
CA LYS A 131 -12.44 -10.42 -5.70
C LYS A 131 -11.56 -11.53 -5.12
N GLU A 132 -10.67 -12.12 -5.93
CA GLU A 132 -9.84 -13.22 -5.46
C GLU A 132 -8.77 -12.71 -4.49
N PRO A 133 -8.57 -13.39 -3.34
CA PRO A 133 -7.50 -13.04 -2.43
C PRO A 133 -6.13 -13.20 -3.09
N SER A 134 -5.18 -12.35 -2.71
CA SER A 134 -3.81 -12.50 -3.17
C SER A 134 -3.04 -13.52 -2.32
N TRP A 135 -2.63 -14.63 -2.93
CA TRP A 135 -1.89 -15.72 -2.26
C TRP A 135 -0.37 -15.66 -2.46
N GLY A 136 0.15 -14.79 -3.32
CA GLY A 136 1.53 -14.92 -3.81
C GLY A 136 2.63 -14.93 -2.76
N ARG A 137 2.54 -14.14 -1.67
CA ARG A 137 3.56 -14.16 -0.61
C ARG A 137 3.61 -15.50 0.14
N ILE A 138 2.46 -16.03 0.53
CA ILE A 138 2.39 -17.30 1.26
C ILE A 138 2.65 -18.49 0.34
N GLN A 139 2.27 -18.39 -0.94
CA GLN A 139 2.60 -19.41 -1.94
C GLN A 139 4.12 -19.57 -2.11
N VAL A 140 4.91 -18.49 -2.05
CA VAL A 140 6.38 -18.57 -2.08
C VAL A 140 6.94 -19.36 -0.89
N GLU A 141 6.27 -19.33 0.27
CA GLU A 141 6.68 -20.13 1.43
C GLU A 141 6.32 -21.61 1.23
N VAL A 142 5.11 -21.89 0.73
CA VAL A 142 4.68 -23.24 0.35
C VAL A 142 5.61 -23.84 -0.71
N ASP A 143 5.96 -23.07 -1.74
CA ASP A 143 6.83 -23.51 -2.83
C ASP A 143 8.22 -23.90 -2.30
N LYS A 144 8.76 -23.11 -1.35
CA LYS A 144 10.02 -23.44 -0.67
C LYS A 144 9.93 -24.72 0.16
N GLU A 145 8.83 -24.94 0.87
CA GLU A 145 8.61 -26.18 1.64
C GLU A 145 8.48 -27.40 0.74
N LEU A 146 7.89 -27.24 -0.44
CA LEU A 146 7.69 -28.30 -1.43
C LEU A 146 8.89 -28.50 -2.38
N GLY A 147 9.91 -27.64 -2.32
CA GLY A 147 11.15 -27.76 -3.09
C GLY A 147 11.05 -27.27 -4.54
N PHE A 148 10.16 -26.32 -4.82
CA PHE A 148 10.04 -25.63 -6.10
C PHE A 148 10.93 -24.38 -6.21
#